data_AF-A0A428QWE9-F1
#
_entry.id   AF-A0A428QWE9-F1
#
_cell.length_a   1.000
_cell.length_b   1.000
_cell.length_c   1.000
_cell.angle_alpha   90.00
_cell.angle_beta   90.00
_cell.angle_gamma   90.00
#
_symmetry.space_group_name_H-M   'P 1'
#
loop_
_entity.id
_entity.type
_entity.pdbx_description
1 polymer ?
#
loop_
_entity_poly.entity_id
_entity_poly.type
_entity_poly.pdbx_seq_one_letter_code
_entity_poly.pdbx_strand_id
1 'polypeptide(L)'
;MSTVEYNTNQITLRPNNLVHHEIIENGDVVLVFGQDRIKIQLSSSFLCLVSPVFKAMLTSPMIEGQKLKERGDKPVEYMLIDDSAEAALHAFKALYGSDPKMLNLDPDEILELAVFVDKWGMAERFQVAAMYWTMTPNECSFEPSTRDKAWKLLLASYWFRYAPGFSDLSHWMVVELPGHSLCEQVNKTEDRELGLAIAQM
;
A
#
# COMPACT_ATOMS: atom_id res chain seq x y z
N MET A 1 -41.75 38.96 15.28
CA MET A 1 -41.08 38.08 16.24
C MET A 1 -41.74 36.72 16.15
N SER A 2 -41.09 35.77 15.48
CA SER A 2 -41.56 34.39 15.36
C SER A 2 -40.37 33.49 15.69
N THR A 3 -40.53 32.74 16.76
CA THR A 3 -39.58 31.77 17.30
C THR A 3 -39.57 30.53 16.41
N VAL A 4 -38.41 30.19 15.86
CA VAL A 4 -38.18 28.92 15.18
C VAL A 4 -37.51 27.98 16.17
N GLU A 5 -38.22 26.91 16.51
CA GLU A 5 -37.77 25.79 17.30
C GLU A 5 -36.66 25.03 16.56
N TYR A 6 -35.53 24.80 17.23
CA TYR A 6 -34.48 23.91 16.74
C TYR A 6 -34.95 22.47 16.93
N ASN A 7 -35.34 21.82 15.83
CA ASN A 7 -35.63 20.40 15.82
C ASN A 7 -34.32 19.61 15.73
N THR A 8 -33.94 19.00 16.84
CA THR A 8 -32.80 18.09 16.99
C THR A 8 -33.09 16.79 16.23
N ASN A 9 -32.80 16.76 14.93
CA ASN A 9 -32.81 15.53 14.17
C ASN A 9 -31.59 14.68 14.54
N GLN A 10 -31.85 13.78 15.49
CA GLN A 10 -31.33 12.43 15.64
C GLN A 10 -30.30 12.03 14.57
N ILE A 11 -29.05 11.88 15.01
CA ILE A 11 -28.01 11.12 14.30
C ILE A 11 -28.47 9.67 14.28
N THR A 12 -29.16 9.28 13.22
CA THR A 12 -29.38 7.87 12.91
C THR A 12 -28.05 7.31 12.44
N LEU A 13 -27.37 6.56 13.31
CA LEU A 13 -26.23 5.72 12.93
C LEU A 13 -26.67 4.83 11.76
N ARG A 14 -26.15 5.07 10.57
CA ARG A 14 -26.41 4.22 9.40
C ARG A 14 -25.69 2.87 9.60
N PRO A 15 -26.32 1.74 9.26
CA PRO A 15 -25.69 0.42 9.40
C PRO A 15 -24.61 0.23 8.33
N ASN A 16 -23.43 -0.26 8.73
CA ASN A 16 -22.38 -0.89 7.92
C ASN A 16 -22.31 -0.47 6.44
N ASN A 17 -21.60 0.62 6.14
CA ASN A 17 -21.16 0.90 4.77
C ASN A 17 -20.03 -0.08 4.40
N LEU A 18 -20.39 -1.29 3.97
CA LEU A 18 -19.47 -2.21 3.29
C LEU A 18 -19.00 -1.54 2.00
N VAL A 19 -17.74 -1.11 1.95
CA VAL A 19 -17.13 -0.57 0.74
C VAL A 19 -16.64 -1.73 -0.11
N HIS A 20 -17.14 -1.83 -1.35
CA HIS A 20 -16.75 -2.85 -2.31
C HIS A 20 -16.09 -2.18 -3.53
N HIS A 21 -14.83 -2.53 -3.77
CA HIS A 21 -14.05 -2.09 -4.91
C HIS A 21 -13.87 -3.22 -5.90
N GLU A 22 -14.36 -3.05 -7.12
CA GLU A 22 -14.12 -3.99 -8.22
C GLU A 22 -12.99 -3.45 -9.09
N ILE A 23 -11.85 -4.14 -9.09
CA ILE A 23 -10.70 -3.79 -9.93
C ILE A 23 -10.76 -4.54 -11.26
N ILE A 24 -11.21 -5.79 -11.23
CA ILE A 24 -11.42 -6.62 -12.42
C ILE A 24 -12.87 -7.08 -12.43
N GLU A 25 -13.58 -6.70 -13.48
CA GLU A 25 -14.99 -7.05 -13.68
C GLU A 25 -15.17 -8.58 -13.65
N ASN A 26 -16.13 -9.06 -12.86
CA ASN A 26 -16.41 -10.49 -12.69
C ASN A 26 -15.21 -11.30 -12.16
N GLY A 27 -14.33 -10.67 -11.37
CA GLY A 27 -13.23 -11.36 -10.69
C GLY A 27 -13.71 -12.53 -9.82
N ASP A 28 -12.96 -13.63 -9.81
CA ASP A 28 -13.29 -14.86 -9.07
C ASP A 28 -12.74 -14.89 -7.63
N VAL A 29 -12.09 -13.81 -7.19
CA VAL A 29 -11.52 -13.64 -5.85
C VAL A 29 -11.96 -12.32 -5.26
N VAL A 30 -12.31 -12.33 -3.97
CA VAL A 30 -12.56 -11.13 -3.16
C VAL A 30 -11.62 -11.15 -1.96
N LEU A 31 -10.76 -10.15 -1.84
CA LEU A 31 -9.94 -9.94 -0.66
C LEU A 31 -10.70 -9.05 0.32
N VAL A 32 -10.80 -9.48 1.59
CA VAL A 32 -11.56 -8.81 2.64
C VAL A 32 -10.60 -8.31 3.72
N PHE A 33 -10.57 -7.00 3.93
CA PHE A 33 -9.61 -6.33 4.81
C PHE A 33 -10.26 -5.72 6.04
N GLY A 34 -9.54 -5.78 7.17
CA GLY A 34 -9.88 -5.11 8.42
C GLY A 34 -11.22 -5.51 9.06
N GLN A 35 -11.55 -4.85 10.17
CA GLN A 35 -12.85 -5.03 10.86
C GLN A 35 -14.00 -4.41 10.06
N ASP A 36 -13.73 -3.35 9.30
CA ASP A 36 -14.70 -2.65 8.45
C ASP A 36 -15.08 -3.44 7.18
N ARG A 37 -14.44 -4.59 6.96
CA ARG A 37 -14.72 -5.53 5.86
C ARG A 37 -14.74 -4.86 4.49
N ILE A 38 -13.71 -4.06 4.21
CA ILE A 38 -13.49 -3.51 2.87
C ILE A 38 -13.21 -4.67 1.93
N LYS A 39 -13.95 -4.75 0.83
CA LYS A 39 -13.86 -5.83 -0.16
C LYS A 39 -13.19 -5.33 -1.43
N ILE A 40 -12.19 -6.07 -1.92
CA ILE A 40 -11.53 -5.79 -3.20
C ILE A 40 -11.68 -7.02 -4.10
N GLN A 41 -12.43 -6.89 -5.19
CA GLN A 41 -12.68 -7.96 -6.15
C GLN A 41 -11.68 -7.92 -7.32
N LEU A 42 -11.06 -9.06 -7.57
CA LEU A 42 -9.93 -9.29 -8.48
C LEU A 42 -10.06 -10.67 -9.14
N SER A 43 -9.23 -10.95 -10.15
CA SER A 43 -9.07 -12.31 -10.66
C SER A 43 -7.91 -13.04 -9.99
N SER A 44 -8.08 -14.33 -9.72
CA SER A 44 -7.06 -15.26 -9.26
C SER A 44 -5.88 -15.33 -10.21
N SER A 45 -6.14 -15.24 -11.52
CA SER A 45 -5.12 -15.23 -12.56
C SER A 45 -4.23 -13.97 -12.47
N PHE A 46 -4.83 -12.80 -12.26
CA PHE A 46 -4.08 -11.56 -12.02
C PHE A 46 -3.26 -11.64 -10.74
N LEU A 47 -3.86 -12.08 -9.63
CA LEU A 47 -3.16 -12.25 -8.35
C LEU A 47 -1.96 -13.20 -8.46
N CYS A 48 -2.13 -14.36 -9.10
CA CYS A 48 -1.05 -15.32 -9.36
C CYS A 48 0.04 -14.76 -10.28
N LEU A 49 -0.33 -13.88 -11.21
CA LEU A 49 0.61 -13.24 -12.13
C LEU A 49 1.47 -12.21 -11.41
N VAL A 50 0.90 -11.41 -10.52
CA VAL A 50 1.59 -10.27 -9.91
C VAL A 50 2.30 -10.60 -8.61
N SER A 51 1.85 -11.63 -7.88
CA SER A 51 2.39 -11.99 -6.58
C SER A 51 2.71 -13.49 -6.48
N PRO A 52 3.98 -13.86 -6.22
CA PRO A 52 4.34 -15.25 -5.95
C PRO A 52 3.70 -15.78 -4.66
N VAL A 53 3.44 -14.91 -3.67
CA VAL A 53 2.79 -15.28 -2.40
C VAL A 53 1.32 -15.64 -2.65
N PHE A 54 0.58 -14.79 -3.36
CA PHE A 54 -0.80 -15.12 -3.76
C PHE A 54 -0.82 -16.36 -4.66
N LYS A 55 0.13 -16.50 -5.58
CA LYS A 55 0.24 -17.72 -6.41
C LYS A 55 0.38 -18.96 -5.55
N ALA A 56 1.29 -18.96 -4.58
CA ALA A 56 1.49 -20.09 -3.68
C ALA A 56 0.21 -20.39 -2.89
N MET A 57 -0.43 -19.36 -2.32
CA MET A 57 -1.66 -19.49 -1.54
C MET A 57 -2.83 -20.07 -2.36
N LEU A 58 -3.10 -19.50 -3.54
CA LEU A 58 -4.25 -19.85 -4.37
C LEU A 58 -4.08 -21.16 -5.15
N THR A 59 -2.84 -21.61 -5.35
CA THR A 59 -2.57 -22.89 -6.04
C THR A 59 -2.25 -24.04 -5.08
N SER A 60 -2.10 -23.74 -3.78
CA SER A 60 -1.80 -24.70 -2.73
C SER A 60 -2.83 -25.85 -2.65
N PRO A 61 -2.43 -27.06 -2.24
CA PRO A 61 -3.37 -28.11 -1.85
C PRO A 61 -4.08 -27.83 -0.51
N MET A 62 -3.74 -26.74 0.19
CA MET A 62 -4.38 -26.30 1.44
C MET A 62 -5.78 -25.73 1.20
N ILE A 63 -6.47 -25.39 2.30
CA ILE A 63 -7.86 -24.94 2.33
C ILE A 63 -8.08 -23.74 1.39
N GLU A 64 -7.13 -22.81 1.33
CA GLU A 64 -7.18 -21.63 0.47
C GLU A 64 -7.30 -22.02 -1.01
N GLY A 65 -6.38 -22.84 -1.52
CA GLY A 65 -6.41 -23.26 -2.93
C GLY A 65 -7.53 -24.25 -3.25
N GLN A 66 -7.97 -25.08 -2.30
CA GLN A 66 -9.14 -25.94 -2.45
C GLN A 66 -10.43 -25.12 -2.61
N LYS A 67 -10.62 -24.09 -1.77
CA LYS A 67 -11.78 -23.19 -1.86
C LYS A 67 -11.90 -22.56 -3.24
N LEU A 68 -10.79 -22.11 -3.84
CA LEU A 68 -10.81 -21.54 -5.20
C LEU A 68 -11.23 -22.56 -6.27
N LYS A 69 -10.76 -23.80 -6.16
CA LYS A 69 -11.08 -24.90 -7.09
C LYS A 69 -12.55 -25.31 -7.00
N GLU A 70 -13.13 -25.25 -5.81
CA GLU A 70 -14.50 -25.71 -5.52
C GLU A 70 -15.56 -24.59 -5.60
N ARG A 71 -15.17 -23.36 -5.97
CA ARG A 71 -16.02 -22.16 -5.85
C ARG A 71 -17.32 -22.16 -6.65
N GLY A 72 -17.42 -22.96 -7.71
CA GLY A 72 -18.51 -22.89 -8.69
C GLY A 72 -18.56 -21.53 -9.40
N ASP A 73 -19.74 -20.90 -9.43
CA ASP A 73 -19.96 -19.62 -10.14
C ASP A 73 -19.75 -18.37 -9.26
N LYS A 74 -19.50 -18.54 -7.95
CA LYS A 74 -19.36 -17.41 -7.02
C LYS A 74 -17.88 -17.12 -6.74
N PRO A 75 -17.50 -15.84 -6.56
CA PRO A 75 -16.15 -15.50 -6.14
C PRO A 75 -15.86 -16.00 -4.72
N VAL A 76 -14.60 -16.32 -4.43
CA VAL A 76 -14.15 -16.78 -3.12
C VAL A 76 -13.59 -15.63 -2.30
N GLU A 77 -14.02 -15.54 -1.05
CA GLU A 77 -13.51 -14.54 -0.09
C GLU A 77 -12.29 -15.03 0.68
N TYR A 78 -11.24 -14.21 0.74
CA TYR A 78 -10.06 -14.42 1.59
C TYR A 78 -9.92 -13.26 2.57
N MET A 79 -9.80 -13.57 3.87
CA MET A 79 -9.66 -12.55 4.91
C MET A 79 -8.19 -12.21 5.14
N LEU A 80 -7.84 -10.93 4.98
CA LEU A 80 -6.51 -10.36 5.22
C LEU A 80 -6.62 -9.29 6.31
N ILE A 81 -6.76 -9.75 7.56
CA ILE A 81 -7.09 -8.88 8.71
C ILE A 81 -5.95 -7.97 9.14
N ASP A 82 -4.71 -8.35 8.85
CA ASP A 82 -3.50 -7.64 9.27
C ASP A 82 -2.94 -6.71 8.18
N ASP A 83 -3.65 -6.56 7.05
CA ASP A 83 -3.22 -5.75 5.91
C ASP A 83 -4.06 -4.48 5.79
N SER A 84 -3.41 -3.38 5.40
CA SER A 84 -4.08 -2.12 5.04
C SER A 84 -4.88 -2.30 3.75
N ALA A 85 -6.19 -2.08 3.83
CA ALA A 85 -7.09 -2.14 2.68
C ALA A 85 -6.71 -1.09 1.62
N GLU A 86 -6.27 0.07 2.07
CA GLU A 86 -5.89 1.19 1.23
C GLU A 86 -4.59 0.91 0.47
N ALA A 87 -3.56 0.41 1.16
CA ALA A 87 -2.31 -0.04 0.53
C ALA A 87 -2.56 -1.13 -0.52
N ALA A 88 -3.41 -2.10 -0.21
CA ALA A 88 -3.80 -3.15 -1.15
C ALA A 88 -4.52 -2.57 -2.39
N LEU A 89 -5.47 -1.66 -2.17
CA LEU A 89 -6.20 -1.01 -3.25
C LEU A 89 -5.26 -0.21 -4.16
N HIS A 90 -4.35 0.57 -3.58
CA HIS A 90 -3.34 1.32 -4.32
C HIS A 90 -2.43 0.38 -5.12
N ALA A 91 -1.98 -0.73 -4.53
CA ALA A 91 -1.12 -1.68 -5.20
C ALA A 91 -1.81 -2.29 -6.43
N PHE A 92 -3.05 -2.77 -6.28
CA PHE A 92 -3.75 -3.40 -7.39
C PHE A 92 -4.17 -2.40 -8.48
N LYS A 93 -4.55 -1.16 -8.10
CA LYS A 93 -4.82 -0.10 -9.08
C LYS A 93 -3.57 0.30 -9.86
N ALA A 94 -2.42 0.41 -9.19
CA ALA A 94 -1.15 0.72 -9.84
C ALA A 94 -0.74 -0.37 -10.85
N LEU A 95 -0.91 -1.64 -10.49
CA LEU A 95 -0.54 -2.78 -11.35
C LEU A 95 -1.53 -3.04 -12.49
N TYR A 96 -2.83 -2.82 -12.26
CA TYR A 96 -3.84 -2.99 -13.31
C TYR A 96 -3.85 -1.81 -14.28
N GLY A 97 -3.36 -0.63 -13.86
CA GLY A 97 -3.16 0.54 -14.71
C GLY A 97 -4.41 1.39 -14.92
N SER A 98 -5.38 1.34 -14.00
CA SER A 98 -6.69 1.98 -14.19
C SER A 98 -6.90 3.31 -13.46
N ASP A 99 -6.00 3.72 -12.56
CA ASP A 99 -6.23 4.92 -11.73
C ASP A 99 -5.06 5.93 -11.82
N PRO A 100 -5.21 7.04 -12.56
CA PRO A 100 -4.23 8.11 -12.60
C PRO A 100 -3.88 8.72 -11.24
N LYS A 101 -4.74 8.55 -10.21
CA LYS A 101 -4.45 8.99 -8.84
C LYS A 101 -3.20 8.32 -8.26
N MET A 102 -2.81 7.15 -8.75
CA MET A 102 -1.61 6.46 -8.27
C MET A 102 -0.32 7.25 -8.54
N LEU A 103 -0.36 8.25 -9.43
CA LEU A 103 0.76 9.16 -9.66
C LEU A 103 0.90 10.25 -8.58
N ASN A 104 -0.10 10.41 -7.71
CA ASN A 104 -0.19 11.51 -6.75
C ASN A 104 -0.32 11.02 -5.30
N LEU A 105 0.18 9.82 -5.01
CA LEU A 105 0.24 9.32 -3.64
C LEU A 105 1.21 10.17 -2.81
N ASP A 106 0.87 10.41 -1.56
CA ASP A 106 1.75 11.07 -0.61
C ASP A 106 2.77 10.07 0.00
N PRO A 107 3.82 10.56 0.69
CA PRO A 107 4.87 9.69 1.24
C PRO A 107 4.40 8.65 2.26
N ASP A 108 3.32 8.90 3.00
CA ASP A 108 2.74 7.94 3.94
C ASP A 108 2.05 6.82 3.15
N GLU A 109 1.23 7.17 2.16
CA GLU A 109 0.58 6.21 1.26
C GLU A 109 1.60 5.37 0.47
N ILE A 110 2.68 6.00 0.00
CA ILE A 110 3.76 5.31 -0.73
C ILE A 110 4.48 4.31 0.18
N LEU A 111 4.76 4.67 1.44
CA LEU A 111 5.43 3.77 2.39
C LEU A 111 4.53 2.57 2.74
N GLU A 112 3.25 2.79 3.05
CA GLU A 112 2.31 1.70 3.33
C GLU A 112 2.19 0.75 2.14
N LEU A 113 2.07 1.30 0.93
CA LEU A 113 2.07 0.52 -0.29
C LEU A 113 3.38 -0.27 -0.46
N ALA A 114 4.54 0.34 -0.19
CA ALA A 114 5.84 -0.31 -0.29
C ALA A 114 5.94 -1.54 0.62
N VAL A 115 5.49 -1.40 1.88
CA VAL A 115 5.43 -2.51 2.85
C VAL A 115 4.50 -3.62 2.37
N PHE A 116 3.31 -3.27 1.88
CA PHE A 116 2.36 -4.24 1.34
C PHE A 116 2.95 -5.01 0.15
N VAL A 117 3.58 -4.30 -0.80
CA VAL A 117 4.12 -4.95 -2.00
C VAL A 117 5.33 -5.83 -1.68
N ASP A 118 6.17 -5.50 -0.70
CA ASP A 118 7.25 -6.40 -0.27
C ASP A 118 6.69 -7.66 0.41
N LYS A 119 5.76 -7.51 1.36
CA LYS A 119 5.10 -8.62 2.06
C LYS A 119 4.50 -9.64 1.11
N TRP A 120 3.86 -9.17 0.04
CA TRP A 120 3.22 -10.01 -0.96
C TRP A 120 4.14 -10.37 -2.15
N GLY A 121 5.43 -10.04 -2.09
CA GLY A 121 6.43 -10.40 -3.10
C GLY A 121 6.23 -9.72 -4.46
N MET A 122 5.64 -8.53 -4.47
CA MET A 122 5.32 -7.73 -5.67
C MET A 122 6.33 -6.61 -5.95
N ALA A 123 7.33 -6.37 -5.09
CA ALA A 123 8.28 -5.26 -5.20
C ALA A 123 8.93 -5.10 -6.60
N GLU A 124 9.28 -6.20 -7.27
CA GLU A 124 9.86 -6.17 -8.64
C GLU A 124 8.89 -5.59 -9.68
N ARG A 125 7.57 -5.69 -9.47
CA ARG A 125 6.56 -5.11 -10.37
C ARG A 125 6.41 -3.60 -10.18
N PHE A 126 6.94 -3.07 -9.09
CA PHE A 126 6.86 -1.65 -8.74
C PHE A 126 8.11 -0.85 -9.09
N GLN A 127 9.13 -1.41 -9.75
CA GLN A 127 10.39 -0.69 -10.02
C GLN A 127 10.18 0.65 -10.75
N VAL A 128 9.26 0.71 -11.72
CA VAL A 128 8.95 1.96 -12.44
C VAL A 128 8.24 2.97 -11.55
N ALA A 129 7.30 2.51 -10.71
CA ALA A 129 6.60 3.38 -9.77
C ALA A 129 7.55 3.87 -8.65
N ALA A 130 8.39 2.99 -8.13
CA ALA A 130 9.44 3.31 -7.16
C ALA A 130 10.41 4.34 -7.72
N MET A 131 10.87 4.19 -8.98
CA MET A 131 11.67 5.19 -9.68
C MET A 131 10.99 6.55 -9.65
N TYR A 132 9.71 6.62 -10.05
CA TYR A 132 8.95 7.87 -10.10
C TYR A 132 8.73 8.49 -8.71
N TRP A 133 8.43 7.68 -7.69
CA TRP A 133 8.10 8.16 -6.34
C TRP A 133 9.34 8.49 -5.49
N THR A 134 10.47 7.84 -5.73
CA THR A 134 11.63 7.88 -4.80
C THR A 134 12.88 8.50 -5.38
N MET A 135 13.01 8.66 -6.70
CA MET A 135 14.16 9.41 -7.22
C MET A 135 14.00 10.89 -6.92
N THR A 136 15.12 11.53 -6.54
CA THR A 136 15.19 12.93 -6.12
C THR A 136 14.44 13.87 -7.06
N PRO A 137 13.87 14.97 -6.54
CA PRO A 137 13.22 16.02 -7.33
C PRO A 137 14.18 16.57 -8.38
N ASN A 138 13.99 16.15 -9.63
CA ASN A 138 14.23 16.99 -10.79
C ASN A 138 12.89 17.63 -11.16
N GLU A 139 12.82 18.40 -12.24
CA GLU A 139 11.59 19.10 -12.69
C GLU A 139 10.35 18.17 -12.86
N CYS A 140 10.52 16.84 -12.73
CA CYS A 140 9.48 15.83 -12.91
C CYS A 140 9.24 14.90 -11.70
N SER A 141 9.83 15.11 -10.52
CA SER A 141 9.66 14.21 -9.36
C SER A 141 9.30 14.93 -8.04
N PHE A 142 8.80 14.14 -7.09
CA PHE A 142 8.28 14.61 -5.80
C PHE A 142 9.40 15.17 -4.92
N GLU A 143 9.37 16.47 -4.61
CA GLU A 143 10.26 17.08 -3.61
C GLU A 143 9.67 16.90 -2.21
N PRO A 144 10.29 16.10 -1.32
CA PRO A 144 9.76 15.93 0.02
C PRO A 144 9.87 17.23 0.81
N SER A 145 8.72 17.84 1.11
CA SER A 145 8.64 19.14 1.80
C SER A 145 9.19 19.12 3.24
N THR A 146 9.49 17.94 3.81
CA THR A 146 10.04 17.77 5.16
C THR A 146 11.00 16.57 5.22
N ARG A 147 11.90 16.57 6.22
CA ARG A 147 12.78 15.44 6.52
C ARG A 147 12.03 14.13 6.84
N ASP A 148 10.87 14.24 7.49
CA ASP A 148 10.02 13.09 7.79
C ASP A 148 9.47 12.43 6.51
N LYS A 149 9.00 13.25 5.57
CA LYS A 149 8.57 12.76 4.25
C LYS A 149 9.72 12.14 3.48
N ALA A 150 10.91 12.74 3.51
CA ALA A 150 12.11 12.18 2.88
C ALA A 150 12.49 10.82 3.50
N TRP A 151 12.38 10.70 4.84
CA TRP A 151 12.60 9.44 5.54
C TRP A 151 11.62 8.36 5.11
N LYS A 152 10.33 8.68 4.98
CA LYS A 152 9.31 7.73 4.49
C LYS A 152 9.59 7.25 3.06
N LEU A 153 9.99 8.14 2.16
CA LEU A 153 10.37 7.76 0.79
C LEU A 153 11.66 6.92 0.77
N LEU A 154 12.62 7.19 1.66
CA LEU A 154 13.81 6.37 1.83
C LEU A 154 13.42 4.94 2.26
N LEU A 155 12.56 4.81 3.28
CA LEU A 155 12.02 3.51 3.71
C LEU A 155 11.25 2.81 2.59
N ALA A 156 10.45 3.55 1.83
CA ALA A 156 9.69 3.00 0.71
C ALA A 156 10.64 2.43 -0.35
N SER A 157 11.72 3.15 -0.71
CA SER A 157 12.71 2.67 -1.67
C SER A 157 13.39 1.36 -1.22
N TYR A 158 13.62 1.19 0.08
CA TYR A 158 14.11 -0.06 0.66
C TYR A 158 13.11 -1.20 0.46
N TRP A 159 11.85 -1.02 0.82
CA TRP A 159 10.81 -2.04 0.67
C TRP A 159 10.48 -2.36 -0.79
N PHE A 160 10.52 -1.37 -1.69
CA PHE A 160 10.46 -1.60 -3.13
C PHE A 160 11.70 -2.32 -3.68
N ARG A 161 12.76 -2.47 -2.90
CA ARG A 161 14.08 -2.98 -3.32
C ARG A 161 14.67 -2.16 -4.47
N TYR A 162 14.40 -0.86 -4.47
CA TYR A 162 14.84 0.08 -5.49
C TYR A 162 16.08 0.85 -5.00
N ALA A 163 17.24 0.21 -5.14
CA ALA A 163 18.53 0.73 -4.66
C ALA A 163 18.89 2.15 -5.16
N PRO A 164 18.60 2.54 -6.42
CA PRO A 164 18.90 3.91 -6.88
C PRO A 164 18.15 4.97 -6.07
N GLY A 165 16.85 4.78 -5.82
CA GLY A 165 16.05 5.72 -5.01
C GLY A 165 16.56 5.83 -3.58
N PHE A 166 16.99 4.71 -2.98
CA PHE A 166 17.57 4.72 -1.64
C PHE A 166 18.88 5.51 -1.60
N SER A 167 19.77 5.27 -2.57
CA SER A 167 21.05 5.97 -2.68
C SER A 167 20.84 7.48 -2.89
N ASP A 168 19.94 7.86 -3.79
CA ASP A 168 19.71 9.26 -4.13
C ASP A 168 19.07 10.03 -2.96
N LEU A 169 18.05 9.46 -2.31
CA LEU A 169 17.40 10.08 -1.15
C LEU A 169 18.33 10.18 0.06
N SER A 170 19.12 9.13 0.34
CA SER A 170 20.06 9.17 1.46
C SER A 170 21.14 10.24 1.26
N HIS A 171 21.65 10.38 0.03
CA HIS A 171 22.58 11.45 -0.33
C HIS A 171 21.94 12.83 -0.18
N TRP A 172 20.75 13.04 -0.76
CA TRP A 172 20.03 14.31 -0.69
C TRP A 172 19.73 14.73 0.76
N MET A 173 19.29 13.80 1.62
CA MET A 173 19.03 14.08 3.04
C MET A 173 20.28 14.52 3.81
N VAL A 174 21.47 14.06 3.41
CA VAL A 174 22.75 14.45 4.04
C VAL A 174 23.18 15.85 3.57
N VAL A 175 23.00 16.17 2.29
CA VAL A 175 23.48 17.41 1.67
C VAL A 175 22.51 18.57 1.89
N GLU A 176 21.22 18.38 1.61
CA GLU A 176 20.22 19.45 1.47
C GLU A 176 19.39 19.71 2.74
N LEU A 177 19.42 18.80 3.71
CA LEU A 177 18.69 18.95 4.97
C LEU A 177 19.60 18.95 6.22
N PRO A 178 20.66 19.77 6.31
CA PRO A 178 21.57 19.73 7.46
C PRO A 178 20.85 20.00 8.80
N GLY A 179 21.06 19.15 9.81
CA GLY A 179 20.51 19.37 11.16
C GLY A 179 20.26 18.11 12.01
N HIS A 180 20.14 16.93 11.40
CA HIS A 180 20.01 15.64 12.12
C HIS A 180 20.76 14.55 11.36
N SER A 181 21.53 13.71 12.06
CA SER A 181 22.18 12.56 11.42
C SER A 181 21.12 11.51 11.01
N LEU A 182 21.38 10.74 9.95
CA LEU A 182 20.56 9.56 9.60
C LEU A 182 20.40 8.63 10.83
N CYS A 183 21.44 8.51 11.65
CA CYS A 183 21.44 7.74 12.89
C CYS A 183 20.42 8.23 13.92
N GLU A 184 20.19 9.54 14.05
CA GLU A 184 19.15 10.08 14.94
C GLU A 184 17.74 9.71 14.47
N GLN A 185 17.53 9.61 13.15
CA GLN A 185 16.24 9.23 12.58
C GLN A 185 15.97 7.73 12.72
N VAL A 186 17.02 6.90 12.54
CA VAL A 186 16.98 5.46 12.85
C VAL A 186 16.50 5.22 14.28
N ASN A 187 17.04 5.95 15.25
CA ASN A 187 16.66 5.80 16.66
C ASN A 187 15.22 6.23 16.98
N LYS A 188 14.60 7.03 16.11
CA LYS A 188 13.20 7.47 16.24
C LYS A 188 12.22 6.55 15.49
N THR A 189 12.72 5.62 14.69
CA THR A 189 11.87 4.67 13.97
C THR A 189 11.25 3.70 14.98
N GLU A 190 9.92 3.57 14.97
CA GLU A 190 9.20 2.72 15.94
C GLU A 190 9.64 1.25 15.83
N ASP A 191 9.89 0.78 14.61
CA ASP A 191 10.51 -0.51 14.35
C ASP A 191 12.04 -0.40 14.44
N ARG A 192 12.57 -0.80 15.60
CA ARG A 192 14.01 -0.78 15.88
C ARG A 192 14.80 -1.80 15.05
N GLU A 193 14.20 -2.92 14.65
CA GLU A 193 14.89 -3.91 13.80
C GLU A 193 15.04 -3.38 12.38
N LEU A 194 13.99 -2.76 11.84
CA LEU A 194 14.04 -2.05 10.57
C LEU A 194 15.08 -0.93 10.60
N GLY A 195 15.07 -0.10 11.64
CA GLY A 195 16.06 0.97 11.80
C GLY A 195 17.51 0.46 11.79
N LEU A 196 17.78 -0.66 12.46
CA LEU A 196 19.11 -1.28 12.48
C LEU A 196 19.51 -1.89 11.13
N ALA A 197 18.57 -2.52 10.41
CA ALA A 197 18.82 -3.05 9.07
C ALA A 197 19.24 -1.94 8.09
N ILE A 198 18.57 -0.79 8.15
CA ILE A 198 18.86 0.38 7.32
C ILE A 198 20.23 0.99 7.65
N ALA A 199 20.62 1.00 8.93
CA ALA A 199 21.92 1.54 9.35
C ALA A 199 23.13 0.67 8.91
N GLN A 200 22.89 -0.57 8.48
CA GLN A 200 23.92 -1.53 8.08
C GLN A 200 24.12 -1.63 6.55
N MET A 201 23.26 -0.98 5.76
CA MET A 201 23.36 -0.92 4.29
C MET A 201 24.25 0.23 3.84
#